data_AF-S3E0J4-F1
#
_entry.id   AF-S3E0J4-F1
#
_cell.length_a   1.000
_cell.length_b   1.000
_cell.length_c   1.000
_cell.angle_alpha   90.00
_cell.angle_beta   90.00
_cell.angle_gamma   90.00
#
_symmetry.space_group_name_H-M   'P 1'
#
loop_
_entity.id
_entity.type
_entity.pdbx_description
1 polymer ?
#
loop_
_entity_poly.entity_id
_entity_poly.type
_entity_poly.pdbx_seq_one_letter_code
_entity_poly.pdbx_strand_id
1 'polypeptide(L)'
;MGQENSTQQIDPNTPPHTLQSRTIEGVASFIKDVAPKKIVVMTGAGISTSAGIPDFRSPDTGLYANLARLDLPYAEAVFDISYFRQNPNPFYVLAKELYPGKFFPTISHSFVALLQEKGLLKMLFTQNIDCLERRAGVEAGRVVEAHGSFASQRCIECKTEFPEKEMLELVMKGEVPHCVVPQCNGLVKPDIVFFGEPLPESFHSNRHVAAEADLVIVMGTSLSVHPFASLPQFAREGVPRVLINKEQVGDFGSRLDDVVVLSDCDDGVRKLADALGWGDELEAMWLEVNGKVKGKDAERLKEMRKNMTKDELLQEEIDKLTKGVDDLLHDSKEHVERTTRQFEKSTPTESNSSTVDTPNSDTESPKETTKSESSYSVPAKPAPEKENEPLNMEKTVNGQPASPPQIRPEAILDTTLPHNKPGDGSSL
;
A
#
# COMPACT_ATOMS: atom_id res chain seq x y z
N MET A 1 -7.29 -18.25 2.72
CA MET A 1 -7.15 -18.90 4.04
C MET A 1 -6.14 -18.09 4.84
N GLY A 2 -6.63 -17.34 5.83
CA GLY A 2 -5.81 -16.45 6.65
C GLY A 2 -4.96 -17.25 7.62
N GLN A 3 -3.64 -17.02 7.62
CA GLN A 3 -2.80 -17.34 8.76
C GLN A 3 -3.02 -16.21 9.78
N GLU A 4 -3.99 -16.39 10.68
CA GLU A 4 -3.97 -15.68 11.94
C GLU A 4 -2.77 -16.21 12.74
N ASN A 5 -1.60 -15.60 12.54
CA ASN A 5 -0.50 -15.78 13.46
C ASN A 5 -0.96 -15.19 14.80
N SER A 6 -1.47 -16.04 15.68
CA SER A 6 -1.72 -15.73 17.10
C SER A 6 -0.37 -15.45 17.77
N THR A 7 0.20 -14.29 17.44
CA THR A 7 1.42 -13.81 18.06
C THR A 7 1.02 -13.34 19.44
N GLN A 8 1.55 -13.99 20.48
CA GLN A 8 1.28 -13.60 21.85
C GLN A 8 1.65 -12.13 22.04
N GLN A 9 0.65 -11.32 22.31
CA GLN A 9 0.83 -9.92 22.66
C GLN A 9 1.49 -9.86 24.04
N ILE A 10 2.41 -8.92 24.22
CA ILE A 10 3.01 -8.66 25.53
C ILE A 10 1.94 -8.15 26.49
N ASP A 11 2.05 -8.51 27.77
CA ASP A 11 1.22 -7.89 28.80
C ASP A 11 1.48 -6.37 28.78
N PRO A 12 0.43 -5.52 28.60
CA PRO A 12 0.56 -4.07 28.60
C PRO A 12 1.28 -3.51 29.82
N ASN A 13 1.24 -4.21 30.96
CA ASN A 13 1.90 -3.80 32.20
C ASN A 13 3.39 -4.15 32.27
N THR A 14 3.88 -5.00 31.36
CA THR A 14 5.33 -5.29 31.28
C THR A 14 6.01 -4.02 30.79
N PRO A 15 7.02 -3.47 31.48
CA PRO A 15 7.69 -2.25 31.04
C PRO A 15 8.48 -2.48 29.73
N PRO A 16 8.63 -1.44 28.88
CA PRO A 16 9.59 -1.47 27.76
C PRO A 16 11.03 -1.62 28.27
N HIS A 17 11.92 -2.11 27.40
CA HIS A 17 13.32 -2.33 27.76
C HIS A 17 14.20 -1.12 27.41
N THR A 18 14.02 -0.58 26.21
CA THR A 18 14.81 0.53 25.66
C THR A 18 14.06 1.86 25.73
N LEU A 19 12.74 1.85 25.46
CA LEU A 19 11.91 3.05 25.52
C LEU A 19 11.54 3.40 26.98
N GLN A 20 11.26 4.67 27.25
CA GLN A 20 10.70 5.09 28.55
C GLN A 20 9.22 4.69 28.69
N SER A 21 8.48 4.70 27.57
CA SER A 21 7.08 4.30 27.47
C SER A 21 6.78 3.82 26.05
N ARG A 22 5.76 2.96 25.89
CA ARG A 22 5.26 2.53 24.57
C ARG A 22 4.29 3.56 23.97
N THR A 23 4.72 4.81 23.88
CA THR A 23 3.92 5.91 23.35
C THR A 23 4.72 6.73 22.34
N ILE A 24 4.04 7.60 21.60
CA ILE A 24 4.68 8.54 20.67
C ILE A 24 5.70 9.40 21.41
N GLU A 25 5.38 9.84 22.62
CA GLU A 25 6.27 10.64 23.47
C GLU A 25 7.51 9.83 23.87
N GLY A 26 7.35 8.54 24.19
CA GLY A 26 8.47 7.64 24.49
C GLY A 26 9.42 7.48 23.30
N VAL A 27 8.88 7.33 22.08
CA VAL A 27 9.67 7.31 20.84
C VAL A 27 10.36 8.66 20.60
N ALA A 28 9.64 9.77 20.77
CA ALA A 28 10.19 11.11 20.56
C ALA A 28 11.33 11.41 21.55
N SER A 29 11.18 11.04 22.83
CA SER A 29 12.25 11.13 23.83
C SER A 29 13.44 10.25 23.44
N PHE A 30 13.22 9.01 22.99
CA PHE A 30 14.31 8.16 22.49
C PHE A 30 15.06 8.81 21.33
N ILE A 31 14.35 9.38 20.34
CA ILE A 31 14.98 10.07 19.20
C ILE A 31 15.78 11.30 19.67
N LYS A 32 15.27 12.07 20.64
CA LYS A 32 15.93 13.28 21.15
C LYS A 32 17.13 12.97 22.05
N ASP A 33 16.99 12.00 22.95
CA ASP A 33 17.99 11.70 23.99
C ASP A 33 19.09 10.78 23.49
N VAL A 34 18.73 9.75 22.70
CA VAL A 34 19.68 8.76 22.15
C VAL A 34 20.22 9.20 20.79
N ALA A 35 19.46 10.01 20.04
CA ALA A 35 19.82 10.50 18.71
C ALA A 35 20.24 9.37 17.73
N PRO A 36 19.36 8.37 17.48
CA PRO A 36 19.66 7.23 16.62
C PRO A 36 20.06 7.70 15.22
N LYS A 37 21.21 7.22 14.73
CA LYS A 37 21.74 7.63 13.42
C LYS A 37 21.27 6.71 12.29
N LYS A 38 20.67 5.57 12.63
CA LYS A 38 20.21 4.58 11.66
C LYS A 38 18.72 4.28 11.77
N ILE A 39 17.88 5.24 11.41
CA ILE A 39 16.43 5.01 11.29
C ILE A 39 16.14 4.35 9.95
N VAL A 40 15.54 3.16 9.99
CA VAL A 40 15.04 2.47 8.78
C VAL A 40 13.53 2.65 8.71
N VAL A 41 13.05 3.16 7.58
CA VAL A 41 11.63 3.41 7.34
C VAL A 41 11.10 2.40 6.34
N MET A 42 9.91 1.87 6.57
CA MET A 42 9.23 0.95 5.66
C MET A 42 7.81 1.45 5.38
N THR A 43 7.47 1.64 4.11
CA THR A 43 6.21 2.26 3.71
C THR A 43 5.42 1.39 2.74
N GLY A 44 4.10 1.60 2.73
CA GLY A 44 3.20 1.05 1.71
C GLY A 44 2.11 2.04 1.33
N ALA A 45 1.09 1.55 0.62
CA ALA A 45 0.12 2.41 -0.06
C ALA A 45 -0.64 3.37 0.87
N GLY A 46 -0.77 3.03 2.15
CA GLY A 46 -1.44 3.85 3.16
C GLY A 46 -0.87 5.26 3.27
N ILE A 47 0.45 5.46 3.07
CA ILE A 47 1.06 6.79 3.14
C ILE A 47 0.70 7.71 1.96
N SER A 48 0.17 7.13 0.87
CA SER A 48 -0.20 7.85 -0.37
C SER A 48 -1.71 8.07 -0.50
N THR A 49 -2.52 7.50 0.40
CA THR A 49 -3.99 7.62 0.35
C THR A 49 -4.48 9.08 0.42
N SER A 50 -3.88 9.91 1.27
CA SER A 50 -4.21 11.34 1.37
C SER A 50 -3.74 12.17 0.18
N ALA A 51 -2.87 11.63 -0.69
CA ALA A 51 -2.52 12.25 -1.97
C ALA A 51 -3.62 12.06 -3.03
N GLY A 52 -4.65 11.27 -2.75
CA GLY A 52 -5.68 10.89 -3.72
C GLY A 52 -5.29 9.68 -4.58
N ILE A 53 -4.20 8.99 -4.24
CA ILE A 53 -3.87 7.69 -4.84
C ILE A 53 -4.65 6.64 -4.06
N PRO A 54 -5.62 5.94 -4.68
CA PRO A 54 -6.31 4.87 -3.98
C PRO A 54 -5.29 3.79 -3.62
N ASP A 55 -5.43 3.22 -2.41
CA ASP A 55 -4.67 2.02 -2.10
C ASP A 55 -5.17 0.85 -2.96
N PHE A 56 -4.55 -0.31 -2.83
CA PHE A 56 -4.97 -1.47 -3.62
C PHE A 56 -6.27 -2.10 -3.09
N ARG A 57 -6.47 -2.12 -1.76
CA ARG A 57 -7.32 -3.11 -1.07
C ARG A 57 -8.51 -2.52 -0.29
N SER A 58 -8.56 -1.19 -0.10
CA SER A 58 -9.64 -0.56 0.65
C SER A 58 -11.00 -0.86 -0.01
N PRO A 59 -12.02 -1.24 0.77
CA PRO A 59 -13.37 -1.38 0.26
C PRO A 59 -13.83 -0.11 -0.46
N ASP A 60 -14.52 -0.28 -1.58
CA ASP A 60 -15.16 0.75 -2.42
C ASP A 60 -14.25 1.79 -3.11
N THR A 61 -13.13 2.17 -2.48
CA THR A 61 -12.19 3.20 -2.96
C THR A 61 -10.90 2.63 -3.52
N GLY A 62 -10.54 1.40 -3.14
CA GLY A 62 -9.31 0.74 -3.60
C GLY A 62 -9.29 0.49 -5.10
N LEU A 63 -8.08 0.39 -5.66
CA LEU A 63 -7.86 0.14 -7.08
C LEU A 63 -8.62 -1.10 -7.57
N TYR A 64 -8.60 -2.18 -6.78
CA TYR A 64 -9.27 -3.44 -7.10
C TYR A 64 -10.80 -3.33 -7.20
N ALA A 65 -11.45 -2.49 -6.40
CA ALA A 65 -12.89 -2.25 -6.50
C ALA A 65 -13.25 -1.54 -7.83
N ASN A 66 -12.37 -0.66 -8.31
CA ASN A 66 -12.54 0.09 -9.55
C ASN A 66 -12.19 -0.72 -10.83
N LEU A 67 -11.60 -1.91 -10.67
CA LEU A 67 -11.17 -2.78 -11.76
C LEU A 67 -12.27 -3.75 -12.24
N ALA A 68 -13.44 -3.77 -11.59
CA ALA A 68 -14.57 -4.64 -11.98
C ALA A 68 -15.01 -4.46 -13.45
N ARG A 69 -14.74 -3.31 -14.07
CA ARG A 69 -15.01 -3.04 -15.49
C ARG A 69 -14.09 -3.77 -16.48
N LEU A 70 -12.97 -4.33 -16.03
CA LEU A 70 -11.96 -4.95 -16.90
C LEU A 70 -12.13 -6.47 -17.08
N ASP A 71 -13.22 -7.06 -16.58
CA ASP A 71 -13.55 -8.48 -16.70
C ASP A 71 -12.37 -9.41 -16.31
N LEU A 72 -11.73 -9.09 -15.18
CA LEU A 72 -10.59 -9.83 -14.66
C LEU A 72 -11.06 -11.08 -13.90
N PRO A 73 -10.32 -12.21 -13.96
CA PRO A 73 -10.67 -13.41 -13.21
C PRO A 73 -10.60 -13.21 -11.68
N TYR A 74 -9.73 -12.29 -11.24
CA TYR A 74 -9.57 -11.79 -9.88
C TYR A 74 -8.86 -10.44 -9.97
N ALA A 75 -9.00 -9.57 -8.97
CA ALA A 75 -8.58 -8.17 -9.08
C ALA A 75 -7.06 -8.00 -9.22
N GLU A 76 -6.28 -8.87 -8.58
CA GLU A 76 -4.81 -8.88 -8.63
C GLU A 76 -4.26 -9.32 -10.00
N ALA A 77 -5.08 -9.92 -10.88
CA ALA A 77 -4.64 -10.46 -12.16
C ALA A 77 -3.99 -9.41 -13.07
N VAL A 78 -4.39 -8.15 -12.96
CA VAL A 78 -3.79 -7.04 -13.73
C VAL A 78 -2.31 -6.81 -13.42
N PHE A 79 -1.85 -7.24 -12.25
CA PHE A 79 -0.46 -7.20 -11.81
C PHE A 79 0.15 -8.60 -11.70
N ASP A 80 -0.41 -9.63 -12.34
CA ASP A 80 0.14 -10.98 -12.39
C ASP A 80 0.94 -11.18 -13.68
N ILE A 81 2.21 -11.61 -13.59
CA ILE A 81 3.08 -11.73 -14.77
C ILE A 81 2.60 -12.80 -15.75
N SER A 82 1.97 -13.86 -15.25
CA SER A 82 1.44 -14.95 -16.07
C SER A 82 0.19 -14.49 -16.82
N TYR A 83 -0.66 -13.70 -16.16
CA TYR A 83 -1.82 -13.08 -16.80
C TYR A 83 -1.38 -12.02 -17.83
N PHE A 84 -0.42 -11.16 -17.49
CA PHE A 84 0.11 -10.13 -18.39
C PHE A 84 0.69 -10.71 -19.68
N ARG A 85 1.37 -11.86 -19.60
CA ARG A 85 1.86 -12.59 -20.78
C ARG A 85 0.75 -13.09 -21.70
N GLN A 86 -0.42 -13.41 -21.15
CA GLN A 86 -1.58 -13.91 -21.89
C GLN A 86 -2.45 -12.78 -22.43
N ASN A 87 -2.73 -11.77 -21.61
CA ASN A 87 -3.56 -10.62 -21.93
C ASN A 87 -2.99 -9.34 -21.29
N PRO A 88 -2.11 -8.62 -21.99
CA PRO A 88 -1.50 -7.40 -21.45
C PRO A 88 -2.44 -6.18 -21.48
N ASN A 89 -3.54 -6.22 -22.25
CA ASN A 89 -4.38 -5.05 -22.49
C ASN A 89 -4.97 -4.41 -21.21
N PRO A 90 -5.51 -5.18 -20.23
CA PRO A 90 -6.05 -4.58 -19.01
C PRO A 90 -5.04 -3.73 -18.25
N PHE A 91 -3.76 -4.17 -18.22
CA PHE A 91 -2.71 -3.40 -17.59
C PHE A 91 -2.47 -2.07 -18.31
N TYR A 92 -2.42 -2.02 -19.65
CA TYR A 92 -2.18 -0.76 -20.36
C TYR A 92 -3.37 0.21 -20.35
N VAL A 93 -4.60 -0.33 -20.30
CA VAL A 93 -5.79 0.49 -20.02
C VAL A 93 -5.65 1.17 -18.66
N LEU A 94 -5.18 0.44 -17.65
CA LEU A 94 -4.95 0.97 -16.31
C LEU A 94 -3.72 1.89 -16.23
N ALA A 95 -2.62 1.55 -16.90
CA ALA A 95 -1.36 2.30 -16.85
C ALA A 95 -1.53 3.75 -17.32
N LYS A 96 -2.46 4.00 -18.24
CA LYS A 96 -2.86 5.35 -18.68
C LYS A 96 -3.42 6.19 -17.54
N GLU A 97 -4.15 5.58 -16.61
CA GLU A 97 -4.73 6.27 -15.46
C GLU A 97 -3.69 6.50 -14.35
N LEU A 98 -2.77 5.54 -14.17
CA LEU A 98 -1.71 5.52 -13.17
C LEU A 98 -0.46 6.35 -13.53
N TYR A 99 -0.35 6.83 -14.77
CA TYR A 99 0.86 7.49 -15.23
C TYR A 99 1.29 8.67 -14.31
N PRO A 100 2.57 8.77 -13.92
CA PRO A 100 3.03 9.74 -12.93
C PRO A 100 2.74 11.22 -13.28
N GLY A 101 2.66 12.08 -12.26
CA GLY A 101 2.63 13.54 -12.40
C GLY A 101 1.37 14.25 -11.88
N LYS A 102 0.32 13.51 -11.52
CA LYS A 102 -0.92 14.09 -10.98
C LYS A 102 -0.90 14.30 -9.46
N PHE A 103 -0.14 13.47 -8.76
CA PHE A 103 -0.20 13.36 -7.29
C PHE A 103 1.02 13.98 -6.63
N PHE A 104 0.80 14.51 -5.44
CA PHE A 104 1.77 15.28 -4.68
C PHE A 104 2.12 14.55 -3.37
N PRO A 105 3.36 14.65 -2.87
CA PRO A 105 3.74 14.01 -1.62
C PRO A 105 2.87 14.44 -0.43
N THR A 106 2.67 13.49 0.48
CA THR A 106 1.91 13.69 1.72
C THR A 106 2.81 14.17 2.85
N ILE A 107 2.22 14.44 4.02
CA ILE A 107 2.98 14.74 5.24
C ILE A 107 3.89 13.57 5.59
N SER A 108 3.40 12.34 5.46
CA SER A 108 4.19 11.13 5.71
C SER A 108 5.45 11.06 4.84
N HIS A 109 5.35 11.41 3.55
CA HIS A 109 6.52 11.47 2.65
C HIS A 109 7.50 12.56 3.08
N SER A 110 6.98 13.74 3.40
CA SER A 110 7.78 14.90 3.83
C SER A 110 8.51 14.62 5.15
N PHE A 111 7.91 13.83 6.04
CA PHE A 111 8.57 13.41 7.28
C PHE A 111 9.78 12.50 7.01
N VAL A 112 9.70 11.60 6.02
CA VAL A 112 10.86 10.80 5.63
C VAL A 112 11.99 11.66 5.06
N ALA A 113 11.65 12.67 4.25
CA ALA A 113 12.61 13.66 3.78
C ALA A 113 13.22 14.46 4.94
N LEU A 114 12.41 14.86 5.93
CA LEU A 114 12.88 15.56 7.13
C LEU A 114 13.84 14.70 7.97
N LEU A 115 13.58 13.39 8.11
CA LEU A 115 14.51 12.46 8.75
C LEU A 115 15.86 12.40 8.02
N GLN A 116 15.86 12.51 6.69
CA GLN A 116 17.08 12.59 5.90
C GLN A 116 17.82 13.90 6.13
N GLU A 117 17.15 15.06 6.09
CA GLU A 117 17.76 16.37 6.33
C GLU A 117 18.40 16.46 7.73
N LYS A 118 17.78 15.84 8.72
CA LYS A 118 18.32 15.75 10.08
C LYS A 118 19.43 14.71 10.24
N GLY A 119 19.78 13.99 9.17
CA GLY A 119 20.85 12.99 9.16
C GLY A 119 20.54 11.74 9.99
N LEU A 120 19.25 11.40 10.14
CA LEU A 120 18.77 10.26 10.92
C LEU A 120 18.33 9.08 10.04
N LEU A 121 17.86 9.34 8.82
CA LEU A 121 17.41 8.30 7.89
C LEU A 121 18.59 7.47 7.37
N LYS A 122 18.58 6.15 7.61
CA LYS A 122 19.52 5.21 6.99
C LYS A 122 19.05 4.71 5.64
N MET A 123 17.81 4.25 5.58
CA MET A 123 17.21 3.67 4.38
C MET A 123 15.69 3.71 4.47
N LEU A 124 15.06 4.00 3.34
CA LEU A 124 13.62 3.89 3.12
C LEU A 124 13.37 2.68 2.22
N PHE A 125 12.58 1.72 2.68
CA PHE A 125 12.03 0.66 1.87
C PHE A 125 10.57 0.99 1.56
N THR A 126 10.20 1.12 0.29
CA THR A 126 8.82 1.39 -0.11
C THR A 126 8.25 0.25 -0.95
N GLN A 127 6.99 -0.11 -0.67
CA GLN A 127 6.18 -0.98 -1.53
C GLN A 127 5.48 -0.20 -2.65
N ASN A 128 5.51 1.13 -2.58
CA ASN A 128 4.81 2.00 -3.52
C ASN A 128 5.58 2.10 -4.82
N ILE A 129 4.84 2.38 -5.89
CA ILE A 129 5.35 2.55 -7.26
C ILE A 129 5.10 3.98 -7.78
N ASP A 130 4.57 4.87 -6.92
CA ASP A 130 4.09 6.21 -7.28
C ASP A 130 5.22 7.28 -7.35
N CYS A 131 6.43 6.93 -6.90
CA CYS A 131 7.62 7.78 -6.86
C CYS A 131 7.50 9.04 -5.98
N LEU A 132 6.50 9.11 -5.08
CA LEU A 132 6.29 10.30 -4.25
C LEU A 132 7.40 10.51 -3.22
N GLU A 133 8.13 9.46 -2.83
CA GLU A 133 9.28 9.54 -1.94
C GLU A 133 10.43 10.33 -2.56
N ARG A 134 10.74 10.06 -3.84
CA ARG A 134 11.74 10.82 -4.60
C ARG A 134 11.30 12.27 -4.80
N ARG A 135 10.01 12.47 -5.09
CA ARG A 135 9.42 13.79 -5.26
C ARG A 135 9.45 14.61 -3.96
N ALA A 136 9.37 13.96 -2.80
CA ALA A 136 9.55 14.59 -1.49
C ALA A 136 11.01 14.98 -1.18
N GLY A 137 11.97 14.60 -2.03
CA GLY A 137 13.38 14.94 -1.86
C GLY A 137 14.24 13.86 -1.19
N VAL A 138 13.71 12.64 -1.00
CA VAL A 138 14.52 11.53 -0.50
C VAL A 138 15.55 11.12 -1.57
N GLU A 139 16.82 11.06 -1.19
CA GLU A 139 17.94 10.76 -2.08
C GLU A 139 17.78 9.36 -2.68
N ALA A 140 18.02 9.22 -3.98
CA ALA A 140 17.93 7.93 -4.68
C ALA A 140 18.76 6.80 -4.03
N GLY A 141 19.91 7.14 -3.43
CA GLY A 141 20.77 6.18 -2.72
C GLY A 141 20.24 5.70 -1.37
N ARG A 142 19.16 6.30 -0.86
CA ARG A 142 18.50 5.94 0.39
C ARG A 142 17.11 5.33 0.18
N VAL A 143 16.67 5.14 -1.06
CA VAL A 143 15.37 4.57 -1.38
C VAL A 143 15.55 3.20 -2.03
N VAL A 144 14.89 2.20 -1.45
CA VAL A 144 14.70 0.88 -2.03
C VAL A 144 13.23 0.75 -2.44
N GLU A 145 12.97 0.92 -3.73
CA GLU A 145 11.67 0.68 -4.36
C GLU A 145 11.46 -0.83 -4.50
N ALA A 146 10.95 -1.47 -3.45
CA ALA A 146 10.89 -2.92 -3.35
C ALA A 146 9.96 -3.55 -4.40
N HIS A 147 8.93 -2.83 -4.83
CA HIS A 147 8.06 -3.25 -5.94
C HIS A 147 8.37 -2.49 -7.23
N GLY A 148 9.56 -1.91 -7.34
CA GLY A 148 9.98 -1.14 -8.50
C GLY A 148 9.24 0.19 -8.64
N SER A 149 9.26 0.77 -9.84
CA SER A 149 8.64 2.07 -10.09
C SER A 149 8.32 2.30 -11.57
N PHE A 150 7.53 3.34 -11.87
CA PHE A 150 7.27 3.79 -13.24
C PHE A 150 8.41 4.61 -13.85
N ALA A 151 9.56 4.72 -13.18
CA ALA A 151 10.68 5.56 -13.62
C ALA A 151 11.43 5.01 -14.85
N SER A 152 11.37 3.70 -15.09
CA SER A 152 11.96 3.05 -16.26
C SER A 152 11.09 1.87 -16.74
N GLN A 153 11.38 1.35 -17.92
CA GLN A 153 10.64 0.24 -18.53
C GLN A 153 11.56 -0.70 -19.29
N ARG A 154 11.29 -2.00 -19.22
CA ARG A 154 12.13 -3.04 -19.84
C ARG A 154 11.29 -4.15 -20.46
N CYS A 155 11.86 -4.80 -21.48
CA CYS A 155 11.31 -6.03 -22.02
C CYS A 155 11.30 -7.13 -20.93
N ILE A 156 10.20 -7.85 -20.79
CA ILE A 156 10.09 -8.91 -19.78
C ILE A 156 11.00 -10.11 -20.08
N GLU A 157 11.41 -10.31 -21.33
CA GLU A 157 12.25 -11.43 -21.77
C GLU A 157 13.75 -11.09 -21.72
N CYS A 158 14.19 -10.15 -22.55
CA CYS A 158 15.61 -9.85 -22.72
C CYS A 158 16.13 -8.73 -21.79
N LYS A 159 15.25 -8.14 -20.97
CA LYS A 159 15.54 -7.03 -20.04
C LYS A 159 16.10 -5.76 -20.69
N THR A 160 16.04 -5.66 -22.02
CA THR A 160 16.44 -4.44 -22.74
C THR A 160 15.52 -3.29 -22.36
N GLU A 161 16.13 -2.15 -22.05
CA GLU A 161 15.42 -0.92 -21.71
C GLU A 161 14.66 -0.37 -22.91
N PHE A 162 13.47 0.15 -22.64
CA PHE A 162 12.59 0.69 -23.64
C PHE A 162 12.50 2.22 -23.51
N PRO A 163 12.54 2.99 -24.61
CA PRO A 163 12.54 4.45 -24.52
C PRO A 163 11.26 5.01 -23.88
N GLU A 164 11.42 5.94 -22.92
CA GLU A 164 10.30 6.54 -22.16
C GLU A 164 9.28 7.23 -23.06
N LYS A 165 9.77 8.01 -24.03
CA LYS A 165 8.90 8.73 -24.97
C LYS A 165 8.04 7.78 -25.79
N GLU A 166 8.61 6.68 -26.27
CA GLU A 166 7.87 5.67 -27.03
C GLU A 166 6.86 4.94 -26.14
N MET A 167 7.23 4.63 -24.89
CA MET A 167 6.33 4.01 -23.92
C MET A 167 5.11 4.90 -23.67
N LEU A 168 5.34 6.19 -23.41
CA LEU A 168 4.29 7.16 -23.17
C LEU A 168 3.33 7.27 -24.38
N GLU A 169 3.87 7.36 -25.59
CA GLU A 169 3.04 7.42 -26.82
C GLU A 169 2.15 6.18 -26.97
N LEU A 170 2.70 4.98 -26.73
CA LEU A 170 1.96 3.72 -26.84
C LEU A 170 0.89 3.57 -25.74
N VAL A 171 1.25 3.86 -24.49
CA VAL A 171 0.31 3.84 -23.34
C VAL A 171 -0.85 4.82 -23.58
N MET A 172 -0.58 6.03 -24.07
CA MET A 172 -1.62 7.02 -24.33
C MET A 172 -2.59 6.60 -25.44
N LYS A 173 -2.10 5.86 -26.45
CA LYS A 173 -2.90 5.24 -27.52
C LYS A 173 -3.62 3.96 -27.07
N GLY A 174 -3.25 3.38 -25.93
CA GLY A 174 -3.76 2.07 -25.48
C GLY A 174 -3.16 0.91 -26.28
N GLU A 175 -1.99 1.11 -26.87
CA GLU A 175 -1.27 0.09 -27.65
C GLU A 175 -0.25 -0.64 -26.78
N VAL A 176 -0.06 -1.94 -27.05
CA VAL A 176 0.85 -2.79 -26.29
C VAL A 176 2.28 -2.64 -26.81
N PRO A 177 3.24 -2.13 -26.02
CA PRO A 177 4.64 -2.00 -26.40
C PRO A 177 5.33 -3.37 -26.49
N HIS A 178 6.12 -3.52 -27.56
CA HIS A 178 6.94 -4.70 -27.84
C HIS A 178 8.41 -4.29 -27.90
N CYS A 179 9.30 -5.23 -27.60
CA CYS A 179 10.73 -4.99 -27.49
C CYS A 179 11.30 -4.43 -28.79
N VAL A 180 12.14 -3.39 -28.66
CA VAL A 180 12.87 -2.78 -29.77
C VAL A 180 13.91 -3.70 -30.41
N VAL A 181 14.28 -4.80 -29.74
CA VAL A 181 15.21 -5.81 -30.27
C VAL A 181 14.46 -6.70 -31.28
N PRO A 182 14.82 -6.65 -32.58
CA PRO A 182 14.03 -7.28 -33.66
C PRO A 182 13.77 -8.78 -33.46
N GLN A 183 14.75 -9.50 -32.91
CA GLN A 183 14.66 -10.94 -32.67
C GLN A 183 13.95 -11.33 -31.36
N CYS A 184 13.67 -10.37 -30.47
CA CYS A 184 13.03 -10.66 -29.18
C CYS A 184 11.51 -10.56 -29.28
N ASN A 185 11.00 -9.43 -29.80
CA ASN A 185 9.57 -9.12 -29.89
C ASN A 185 8.77 -9.37 -28.58
N GLY A 186 9.44 -9.35 -27.42
CA GLY A 186 8.78 -9.60 -26.12
C GLY A 186 8.01 -8.38 -25.62
N LEU A 187 7.01 -8.61 -24.76
CA LEU A 187 6.25 -7.52 -24.13
C LEU A 187 7.15 -6.62 -23.27
N VAL A 188 6.81 -5.34 -23.18
CA VAL A 188 7.59 -4.34 -22.42
C VAL A 188 6.72 -3.69 -21.36
N LYS A 189 7.08 -3.78 -20.09
CA LYS A 189 6.34 -3.09 -19.02
C LYS A 189 7.23 -2.10 -18.26
N PRO A 190 6.64 -1.12 -17.56
CA PRO A 190 7.36 -0.38 -16.52
C PRO A 190 8.04 -1.34 -15.55
N ASP A 191 9.14 -0.91 -14.95
CA ASP A 191 9.93 -1.69 -13.99
C ASP A 191 9.26 -1.75 -12.61
N ILE A 192 7.97 -2.08 -12.61
CA ILE A 192 7.17 -2.44 -11.44
C ILE A 192 7.14 -3.96 -11.32
N VAL A 193 7.21 -4.47 -10.10
CA VAL A 193 7.23 -5.92 -9.83
C VAL A 193 5.80 -6.47 -9.87
N PHE A 194 5.55 -7.42 -10.75
CA PHE A 194 4.28 -8.15 -10.80
C PHE A 194 4.31 -9.36 -9.86
N PHE A 195 3.14 -9.84 -9.44
CA PHE A 195 3.01 -11.14 -8.80
C PHE A 195 3.60 -12.22 -9.70
N GLY A 196 4.45 -13.07 -9.10
CA GLY A 196 5.23 -14.08 -9.82
C GLY A 196 6.62 -13.62 -10.29
N GLU A 197 6.95 -12.32 -10.17
CA GLU A 197 8.31 -11.82 -10.42
C GLU A 197 9.13 -11.73 -9.13
N PRO A 198 10.47 -11.90 -9.22
CA PRO A 198 11.36 -11.60 -8.12
C PRO A 198 11.39 -10.08 -7.85
N LEU A 199 11.61 -9.71 -6.60
CA LEU A 199 11.90 -8.34 -6.22
C LEU A 199 13.25 -7.90 -6.83
N PRO A 200 13.49 -6.58 -7.00
CA PRO A 200 14.71 -6.09 -7.60
C PRO A 200 15.94 -6.43 -6.76
N GLU A 201 17.10 -6.54 -7.42
CA GLU A 201 18.37 -6.83 -6.75
C GLU A 201 18.70 -5.80 -5.65
N SER A 202 18.29 -4.54 -5.85
CA SER A 202 18.41 -3.49 -4.83
C SER A 202 17.74 -3.87 -3.51
N PHE A 203 16.61 -4.57 -3.53
CA PHE A 203 15.96 -5.08 -2.31
C PHE A 203 16.80 -6.16 -1.64
N HIS A 204 17.24 -7.16 -2.40
CA HIS A 204 18.00 -8.30 -1.87
C HIS A 204 19.36 -7.87 -1.30
N SER A 205 20.04 -6.96 -2.00
CA SER A 205 21.30 -6.38 -1.57
C SER A 205 21.17 -5.49 -0.33
N ASN A 206 20.03 -4.82 -0.11
CA ASN A 206 19.86 -3.89 1.02
C ASN A 206 19.05 -4.44 2.21
N ARG A 207 18.36 -5.57 2.11
CA ARG A 207 17.50 -6.09 3.20
C ARG A 207 18.21 -6.25 4.55
N HIS A 208 19.52 -6.49 4.54
CA HIS A 208 20.34 -6.61 5.75
C HIS A 208 20.41 -5.30 6.57
N VAL A 209 20.19 -4.15 5.93
CA VAL A 209 20.24 -2.83 6.57
C VAL A 209 19.20 -2.70 7.69
N ALA A 210 18.08 -3.42 7.61
CA ALA A 210 17.09 -3.48 8.68
C ALA A 210 17.66 -4.03 10.01
N ALA A 211 18.64 -4.94 9.94
CA ALA A 211 19.32 -5.46 11.13
C ALA A 211 20.32 -4.48 11.76
N GLU A 212 20.80 -3.51 10.97
CA GLU A 212 21.68 -2.44 11.45
C GLU A 212 20.91 -1.27 12.07
N ALA A 213 19.58 -1.27 12.01
CA ALA A 213 18.77 -0.16 12.48
C ALA A 213 18.92 0.06 13.98
N ASP A 214 18.84 1.33 14.37
CA ASP A 214 18.71 1.78 15.77
C ASP A 214 17.22 2.03 16.12
N LEU A 215 16.38 2.20 15.09
CA LEU A 215 14.94 2.39 15.17
C LEU A 215 14.33 1.97 13.83
N VAL A 216 13.22 1.22 13.87
CA VAL A 216 12.43 0.90 12.67
C VAL A 216 11.08 1.61 12.75
N ILE A 217 10.70 2.31 11.69
CA ILE A 217 9.39 2.96 11.55
C ILE A 217 8.67 2.33 10.35
N VAL A 218 7.49 1.75 10.58
CA VAL A 218 6.64 1.15 9.56
C VAL A 218 5.37 1.97 9.43
N MET A 219 5.03 2.39 8.21
CA MET A 219 3.88 3.27 7.97
C MET A 219 3.02 2.78 6.81
N GLY A 220 1.71 2.78 7.00
CA GLY A 220 0.74 2.64 5.91
C GLY A 220 0.86 1.35 5.10
N THR A 221 1.11 0.20 5.73
CA THR A 221 1.24 -1.08 5.04
C THR A 221 0.50 -2.19 5.78
N SER A 222 -0.03 -3.15 5.03
CA SER A 222 -0.67 -4.36 5.61
C SER A 222 0.34 -5.44 6.02
N LEU A 223 1.61 -5.32 5.60
CA LEU A 223 2.64 -6.36 5.77
C LEU A 223 2.17 -7.76 5.33
N SER A 224 1.40 -7.83 4.24
CA SER A 224 0.85 -9.10 3.72
C SER A 224 1.66 -9.71 2.57
N VAL A 225 2.53 -8.92 1.93
CA VAL A 225 3.27 -9.32 0.74
C VAL A 225 4.72 -9.63 1.10
N HIS A 226 5.10 -10.90 0.94
CA HIS A 226 6.48 -11.35 1.12
C HIS A 226 7.31 -11.11 -0.15
N PRO A 227 8.63 -10.89 -0.01
CA PRO A 227 9.42 -10.94 1.22
C PRO A 227 9.41 -9.64 2.05
N PHE A 228 8.80 -8.55 1.57
CA PHE A 228 8.81 -7.24 2.26
C PHE A 228 8.24 -7.33 3.68
N ALA A 229 7.13 -8.04 3.87
CA ALA A 229 6.47 -8.25 5.15
C ALA A 229 7.40 -8.76 6.27
N SER A 230 8.50 -9.43 5.93
CA SER A 230 9.48 -9.95 6.90
C SER A 230 10.53 -8.93 7.35
N LEU A 231 10.69 -7.80 6.63
CA LEU A 231 11.75 -6.83 6.92
C LEU A 231 11.71 -6.27 8.36
N PRO A 232 10.54 -5.92 8.95
CA PRO A 232 10.52 -5.42 10.33
C PRO A 232 11.06 -6.42 11.36
N GLN A 233 11.07 -7.71 11.04
CA GLN A 233 11.56 -8.76 11.94
C GLN A 233 13.09 -8.84 11.96
N PHE A 234 13.77 -8.27 10.96
CA PHE A 234 15.23 -8.27 10.88
C PHE A 234 15.86 -7.31 11.89
N ALA A 235 15.07 -6.35 12.42
CA ALA A 235 15.50 -5.51 13.53
C ALA A 235 15.94 -6.38 14.71
N ARG A 236 17.10 -6.05 15.31
CA ARG A 236 17.64 -6.77 16.46
C ARG A 236 16.72 -6.68 17.66
N GLU A 237 16.81 -7.65 18.56
CA GLU A 237 16.09 -7.60 19.85
C GLU A 237 16.48 -6.33 20.63
N GLY A 238 15.51 -5.69 21.27
CA GLY A 238 15.69 -4.42 22.00
C GLY A 238 15.78 -3.17 21.12
N VAL A 239 15.81 -3.29 19.77
CA VAL A 239 15.63 -2.15 18.87
C VAL A 239 14.14 -1.80 18.81
N PRO A 240 13.74 -0.56 19.14
CA PRO A 240 12.34 -0.17 19.07
C PRO A 240 11.80 -0.25 17.64
N ARG A 241 10.54 -0.69 17.51
CA ARG A 241 9.81 -0.69 16.24
C ARG A 241 8.52 0.10 16.42
N VAL A 242 8.24 0.99 15.48
CA VAL A 242 7.05 1.86 15.53
C VAL A 242 6.18 1.53 14.33
N LEU A 243 4.90 1.24 14.57
CA LEU A 243 3.88 1.09 13.54
C LEU A 243 2.96 2.31 13.59
N ILE A 244 2.84 3.04 12.47
CA ILE A 244 1.83 4.09 12.26
C ILE A 244 0.91 3.61 11.14
N ASN A 245 -0.28 3.12 11.50
CA ASN A 245 -1.18 2.49 10.54
C ASN A 245 -2.62 2.50 11.04
N LYS A 246 -3.61 2.30 10.17
CA LYS A 246 -5.02 2.19 10.61
C LYS A 246 -5.29 0.92 11.42
N GLU A 247 -4.56 -0.14 11.12
CA GLU A 247 -4.73 -1.46 11.71
C GLU A 247 -3.40 -1.99 12.24
N GLN A 248 -3.46 -2.78 13.30
CA GLN A 248 -2.30 -3.52 13.78
C GLN A 248 -2.00 -4.67 12.80
N VAL A 249 -0.75 -4.75 12.35
CA VAL A 249 -0.33 -5.67 11.28
C VAL A 249 0.97 -6.38 11.64
N GLY A 250 1.24 -7.51 10.99
CA GLY A 250 2.44 -8.29 11.23
C GLY A 250 2.53 -8.81 12.67
N ASP A 251 3.74 -8.80 13.24
CA ASP A 251 4.02 -9.21 14.61
C ASP A 251 4.13 -8.01 15.58
N PHE A 252 3.68 -6.82 15.18
CA PHE A 252 3.75 -5.64 16.03
C PHE A 252 2.96 -5.84 17.33
N GLY A 253 3.50 -5.36 18.45
CA GLY A 253 2.92 -5.56 19.79
C GLY A 253 3.40 -6.84 20.49
N SER A 254 4.24 -7.63 19.82
CA SER A 254 4.86 -8.83 20.41
C SER A 254 6.22 -8.57 21.07
N ARG A 255 6.88 -7.44 20.77
CA ARG A 255 8.16 -7.06 21.40
C ARG A 255 7.99 -5.96 22.43
N LEU A 256 8.82 -5.98 23.47
CA LEU A 256 8.74 -5.05 24.59
C LEU A 256 8.87 -3.57 24.20
N ASP A 257 9.54 -3.26 23.10
CA ASP A 257 9.75 -1.89 22.60
C ASP A 257 8.96 -1.61 21.30
N ASP A 258 7.95 -2.42 20.99
CA ASP A 258 7.01 -2.09 19.92
C ASP A 258 6.06 -0.96 20.37
N VAL A 259 5.86 0.02 19.50
CA VAL A 259 4.88 1.09 19.66
C VAL A 259 3.90 1.04 18.51
N VAL A 260 2.62 0.87 18.82
CA VAL A 260 1.54 0.77 17.83
C VAL A 260 0.68 2.03 17.92
N VAL A 261 0.75 2.84 16.87
CA VAL A 261 -0.03 4.07 16.68
C VAL A 261 -1.13 3.78 15.67
N LEU A 262 -2.35 3.57 16.17
CA LEU A 262 -3.52 3.32 15.33
C LEU A 262 -4.17 4.65 14.90
N SER A 263 -3.88 5.09 13.68
CA SER A 263 -4.43 6.32 13.10
C SER A 263 -4.24 6.37 11.59
N ASP A 264 -4.80 7.39 10.93
CA ASP A 264 -4.30 7.83 9.64
C ASP A 264 -2.79 8.15 9.72
N CYS A 265 -2.06 7.86 8.65
CA CYS A 265 -0.59 7.97 8.63
C CYS A 265 -0.14 9.41 8.88
N ASP A 266 -0.74 10.37 8.16
CA ASP A 266 -0.37 11.78 8.29
C ASP A 266 -0.62 12.33 9.70
N ASP A 267 -1.69 11.89 10.37
CA ASP A 267 -2.00 12.33 11.73
C ASP A 267 -1.06 11.72 12.76
N GLY A 268 -0.73 10.42 12.61
CA GLY A 268 0.26 9.77 13.46
C GLY A 268 1.66 10.38 13.29
N VAL A 269 2.02 10.73 12.06
CA VAL A 269 3.27 11.43 11.74
C VAL A 269 3.27 12.84 12.31
N ARG A 270 2.19 13.61 12.21
CA ARG A 270 2.08 14.93 12.86
C ARG A 270 2.27 14.84 14.36
N LYS A 271 1.59 13.91 15.03
CA LYS A 271 1.75 13.70 16.48
C LYS A 271 3.20 13.38 16.86
N LEU A 272 3.88 12.54 16.07
CA LEU A 272 5.30 12.24 16.28
C LEU A 272 6.18 13.47 16.04
N ALA A 273 5.93 14.23 14.98
CA ALA A 273 6.65 15.46 14.68
C ALA A 273 6.45 16.52 15.78
N ASP A 274 5.24 16.69 16.29
CA ASP A 274 4.93 17.60 17.40
C ASP A 274 5.64 17.18 18.68
N ALA A 275 5.63 15.89 19.01
CA ALA A 275 6.39 15.36 20.15
C ALA A 275 7.90 15.57 20.01
N LEU A 276 8.42 15.59 18.78
CA LEU A 276 9.82 15.90 18.46
C LEU A 276 10.13 17.41 18.44
N GLY A 277 9.10 18.27 18.43
CA GLY A 277 9.23 19.71 18.22
C GLY A 277 9.50 20.10 16.76
N TRP A 278 9.15 19.23 15.81
CA TRP A 278 9.38 19.40 14.37
C TRP A 278 8.10 19.72 13.58
N GLY A 279 6.95 19.90 14.24
CA GLY A 279 5.65 20.11 13.57
C GLY A 279 5.66 21.25 12.55
N ASP A 280 6.13 22.44 12.95
CA ASP A 280 6.20 23.61 12.05
C ASP A 280 7.17 23.41 10.88
N GLU A 281 8.29 22.72 11.13
CA GLU A 281 9.31 22.44 10.12
C GLU A 281 8.80 21.43 9.09
N LEU A 282 8.12 20.39 9.56
CA LEU A 282 7.47 19.39 8.70
C LEU A 282 6.41 20.01 7.81
N GLU A 283 5.54 20.86 8.37
CA GLU A 283 4.48 21.54 7.62
C GLU A 283 5.06 22.51 6.59
N ALA A 284 6.11 23.25 6.94
CA ALA A 284 6.81 24.12 6.00
C ALA A 284 7.43 23.31 4.83
N MET A 285 8.11 22.21 5.13
CA MET A 285 8.70 21.32 4.12
C MET A 285 7.63 20.73 3.19
N TRP A 286 6.53 20.23 3.76
CA TRP A 286 5.43 19.67 2.97
C TRP A 286 4.80 20.70 2.02
N LEU A 287 4.61 21.95 2.48
CA LEU A 287 4.11 23.04 1.66
C LEU A 287 5.08 23.43 0.53
N GLU A 288 6.38 23.42 0.80
CA GLU A 288 7.44 23.69 -0.19
C GLU A 288 7.46 22.63 -1.29
N VAL A 289 7.50 21.34 -0.91
CA VAL A 289 7.48 20.19 -1.83
C VAL A 289 6.24 20.20 -2.74
N ASN A 290 5.10 20.65 -2.22
CA ASN A 290 3.84 20.67 -2.96
C ASN A 290 3.64 21.89 -3.87
N GLY A 291 4.55 22.87 -3.86
CA GLY A 291 4.56 23.96 -4.84
C GLY A 291 3.31 24.86 -4.86
N LYS A 292 2.44 24.79 -3.83
CA LYS A 292 1.25 25.64 -3.68
C LYS A 292 1.44 26.80 -2.71
N VAL A 293 2.68 27.22 -2.51
CA VAL A 293 2.98 28.41 -1.72
C VAL A 293 4.00 29.25 -2.47
N LYS A 294 3.55 30.36 -3.07
CA LYS A 294 4.43 31.52 -3.25
C LYS A 294 4.91 31.84 -1.84
N GLY A 295 6.22 31.95 -1.58
CA GLY A 295 6.79 32.04 -0.21
C GLY A 295 6.07 32.95 0.80
N LYS A 296 5.27 33.93 0.34
CA LYS A 296 4.33 34.72 1.14
C LYS A 296 3.24 33.91 1.88
N ASP A 297 2.71 32.82 1.32
CA ASP A 297 1.66 32.04 2.00
C ASP A 297 2.24 31.14 3.11
N ALA A 298 3.50 30.70 3.01
CA ALA A 298 4.20 29.96 4.07
C ALA A 298 4.49 30.89 5.25
N GLU A 299 4.95 32.11 4.97
CA GLU A 299 5.08 33.15 6.00
C GLU A 299 3.73 33.51 6.63
N ARG A 300 2.67 33.63 5.83
CA ARG A 300 1.31 33.93 6.32
C ARG A 300 0.74 32.80 7.18
N LEU A 301 0.93 31.54 6.83
CA LEU A 301 0.51 30.38 7.65
C LEU A 301 1.31 30.29 8.95
N LYS A 302 2.61 30.61 8.91
CA LYS A 302 3.48 30.69 10.09
C LYS A 302 3.07 31.82 11.04
N GLU A 303 2.67 32.98 10.50
CA GLU A 303 2.08 34.07 11.28
C GLU A 303 0.67 33.74 11.80
N MET A 304 -0.17 33.11 10.98
CA MET A 304 -1.53 32.71 11.39
C MET A 304 -1.47 31.73 12.56
N ARG A 305 -0.65 30.68 12.50
CA ARG A 305 -0.52 29.70 13.60
C ARG A 305 0.10 30.30 14.86
N LYS A 306 1.04 31.24 14.74
CA LYS A 306 1.60 31.95 15.89
C LYS A 306 0.56 32.81 16.63
N ASN A 307 -0.52 33.20 15.95
CA ASN A 307 -1.57 34.06 16.47
C ASN A 307 -2.85 33.30 16.86
N MET A 308 -2.97 32.01 16.51
CA MET A 308 -4.14 31.20 16.88
C MET A 308 -4.02 30.65 18.30
N THR A 309 -5.11 30.76 19.05
CA THR A 309 -5.24 30.19 20.38
C THR A 309 -5.59 28.71 20.32
N LYS A 310 -5.34 27.97 21.41
CA LYS A 310 -5.57 26.51 21.48
C LYS A 310 -7.03 26.13 21.19
N ASP A 311 -7.97 26.99 21.52
CA ASP A 311 -9.41 26.79 21.28
C ASP A 311 -9.79 27.02 19.79
N GLU A 312 -9.07 27.90 19.08
CA GLU A 312 -9.28 28.13 17.64
C GLU A 312 -8.74 26.97 16.78
N LEU A 313 -7.63 26.35 17.20
CA LEU A 313 -7.11 25.13 16.58
C LEU A 313 -8.06 23.95 16.77
N LEU A 314 -8.64 23.83 17.97
CA LEU A 314 -9.63 22.80 18.29
C LEU A 314 -10.91 22.97 17.46
N GLN A 315 -11.34 24.22 17.26
CA GLN A 315 -12.53 24.52 16.44
C GLN A 315 -12.29 24.21 14.95
N GLU A 316 -11.10 24.46 14.44
CA GLU A 316 -10.74 24.13 13.05
C GLU A 316 -10.67 22.59 12.83
N GLU A 317 -10.23 21.83 13.83
CA GLU A 317 -10.31 20.36 13.82
C GLU A 317 -11.76 19.85 13.84
N ILE A 318 -12.62 20.45 14.67
CA ILE A 318 -14.05 20.13 14.74
C ILE A 318 -14.73 20.41 13.39
N ASP A 319 -14.41 21.52 12.74
CA ASP A 319 -14.98 21.88 11.43
C ASP A 319 -14.51 20.93 10.31
N LYS A 320 -13.25 20.47 10.35
CA LYS A 320 -12.75 19.43 9.43
C LYS A 320 -13.44 18.09 9.62
N LEU A 321 -13.62 17.66 10.87
CA LEU A 321 -14.34 16.42 11.20
C LEU A 321 -15.80 16.49 10.73
N THR A 322 -16.44 17.66 10.89
CA THR A 322 -17.84 17.86 10.49
C THR A 322 -17.99 17.82 8.96
N LYS A 323 -17.05 18.40 8.21
CA LYS A 323 -17.02 18.27 6.73
C LYS A 323 -16.83 16.83 6.25
N GLY A 324 -15.95 16.06 6.88
CA GLY A 324 -15.76 14.65 6.53
C GLY A 324 -17.02 13.81 6.76
N VAL A 325 -17.81 14.14 7.79
CA VAL A 325 -19.11 13.51 8.04
C VAL A 325 -20.14 13.89 6.97
N ASP A 326 -20.18 15.16 6.55
CA ASP A 326 -21.09 15.61 5.50
C ASP A 326 -20.79 14.97 4.14
N ASP A 327 -19.51 14.81 3.80
CA ASP A 327 -19.07 14.14 2.56
C ASP A 327 -19.44 12.64 2.60
N LEU A 328 -19.22 11.95 3.73
CA LEU A 328 -19.64 10.55 3.91
C LEU A 328 -21.16 10.36 3.84
N LEU A 329 -21.94 11.30 4.37
CA LEU A 329 -23.39 11.29 4.28
C LEU A 329 -23.90 11.59 2.87
N HIS A 330 -23.16 12.40 2.11
CA HIS A 330 -23.47 12.68 0.70
C HIS A 330 -23.21 11.46 -0.18
N ASP A 331 -22.06 10.82 -0.02
CA ASP A 331 -21.69 9.60 -0.76
C ASP A 331 -22.64 8.43 -0.44
N SER A 332 -23.07 8.30 0.82
CA SER A 332 -24.08 7.32 1.23
C SER A 332 -25.43 7.55 0.54
N LYS A 333 -25.85 8.81 0.40
CA LYS A 333 -27.10 9.16 -0.31
C LYS A 333 -27.01 8.89 -1.80
N GLU A 334 -25.90 9.24 -2.45
CA GLU A 334 -25.69 8.93 -3.87
C GLU A 334 -25.66 7.41 -4.13
N HIS A 335 -25.06 6.64 -3.24
CA HIS A 335 -25.02 5.19 -3.34
C HIS A 335 -26.41 4.53 -3.20
N VAL A 336 -27.24 5.03 -2.27
CA VAL A 336 -28.63 4.58 -2.10
C VAL A 336 -29.47 4.91 -3.33
N GLU A 337 -29.33 6.11 -3.90
CA GLU A 337 -30.04 6.49 -5.13
C GLU A 337 -29.60 5.64 -6.34
N ARG A 338 -28.31 5.33 -6.45
CA ARG A 338 -27.77 4.53 -7.56
C ARG A 338 -28.22 3.08 -7.49
N THR A 339 -28.29 2.51 -6.28
CA THR A 339 -28.79 1.16 -6.02
C THR A 339 -30.29 1.07 -6.29
N THR A 340 -31.06 2.08 -5.86
CA THR A 340 -32.51 2.15 -6.11
C THR A 340 -32.83 2.21 -7.61
N ARG A 341 -32.07 3.00 -8.38
CA ARG A 341 -32.20 3.06 -9.86
C ARG A 341 -31.81 1.77 -10.58
N GLN A 342 -30.98 0.91 -9.97
CA GLN A 342 -30.63 -0.41 -10.51
C GLN A 342 -31.74 -1.44 -10.26
N PHE A 343 -32.41 -1.37 -9.11
CA PHE A 343 -33.58 -2.20 -8.80
C PHE A 343 -34.80 -1.85 -9.67
N GLU A 344 -35.01 -0.57 -9.98
CA GLU A 344 -36.11 -0.12 -10.86
C GLU A 344 -35.93 -0.53 -12.33
N LYS A 345 -34.69 -0.80 -12.76
CA LYS A 345 -34.39 -1.24 -14.15
C LYS A 345 -34.46 -2.75 -14.36
N SER A 346 -34.69 -3.54 -13.30
CA SER A 346 -34.62 -5.01 -13.35
C SER A 346 -35.97 -5.72 -13.12
N THR A 347 -37.09 -5.00 -13.16
CA THR A 347 -38.44 -5.60 -13.18
C THR A 347 -38.92 -5.89 -14.61
N PRO A 348 -39.25 -7.14 -14.99
CA PRO A 348 -39.80 -7.45 -16.29
C PRO A 348 -41.31 -7.16 -16.34
N THR A 349 -41.73 -6.44 -17.39
CA THR A 349 -43.13 -6.18 -17.73
C THR A 349 -43.73 -7.44 -18.37
N GLU A 350 -44.62 -8.14 -17.67
CA GLU A 350 -45.49 -9.15 -18.28
C GLU A 350 -46.77 -8.52 -18.83
N SER A 351 -46.99 -8.74 -20.12
CA SER A 351 -48.25 -8.53 -20.83
C SER A 351 -49.13 -9.78 -20.75
N ASN A 352 -50.39 -9.67 -20.32
CA ASN A 352 -51.48 -10.39 -20.99
C ASN A 352 -52.88 -9.82 -20.68
N SER A 353 -53.73 -9.91 -21.70
CA SER A 353 -55.09 -9.40 -21.86
C SER A 353 -56.15 -10.12 -21.01
N SER A 354 -57.21 -9.43 -20.57
CA SER A 354 -58.56 -9.44 -21.19
C SER A 354 -59.69 -9.01 -20.23
N THR A 355 -60.36 -7.91 -20.62
CA THR A 355 -61.81 -7.64 -20.62
C THR A 355 -62.67 -7.58 -19.34
N VAL A 356 -63.33 -6.40 -19.19
CA VAL A 356 -64.76 -6.14 -18.91
C VAL A 356 -65.08 -5.28 -17.65
N ASP A 357 -65.72 -4.14 -17.95
CA ASP A 357 -66.66 -3.28 -17.19
C ASP A 357 -66.25 -2.43 -15.97
N THR A 358 -66.24 -1.11 -16.21
CA THR A 358 -66.68 -0.02 -15.29
C THR A 358 -68.17 -0.17 -14.92
N PRO A 359 -68.71 0.40 -13.80
CA PRO A 359 -68.38 1.75 -13.32
C PRO A 359 -68.48 2.04 -11.79
N ASN A 360 -67.96 3.22 -11.43
CA ASN A 360 -68.33 4.17 -10.35
C ASN A 360 -68.82 3.68 -8.99
N SER A 361 -68.19 4.22 -7.93
CA SER A 361 -68.76 5.08 -6.87
C SER A 361 -67.85 4.93 -5.63
N ASP A 362 -67.18 6.00 -5.24
CA ASP A 362 -67.56 6.90 -4.13
C ASP A 362 -67.00 6.46 -2.77
N THR A 363 -66.38 7.46 -2.16
CA THR A 363 -66.36 7.79 -0.73
C THR A 363 -65.53 6.97 0.27
N GLU A 364 -64.77 7.78 1.02
CA GLU A 364 -64.53 7.70 2.47
C GLU A 364 -63.40 6.80 3.01
N SER A 365 -62.27 7.46 3.28
CA SER A 365 -61.50 7.34 4.53
C SER A 365 -62.43 7.60 5.77
N PRO A 366 -62.04 7.36 7.05
CA PRO A 366 -60.72 7.00 7.57
C PRO A 366 -60.73 6.07 8.84
N LYS A 367 -59.54 5.94 9.46
CA LYS A 367 -59.26 5.74 10.91
C LYS A 367 -59.15 4.30 11.46
N GLU A 368 -57.95 4.00 11.97
CA GLU A 368 -57.62 3.73 13.40
C GLU A 368 -58.11 2.33 13.84
N THR A 369 -57.36 1.43 14.47
CA THR A 369 -56.28 1.57 15.46
C THR A 369 -55.73 0.17 15.77
N THR A 370 -54.44 0.09 16.03
CA THR A 370 -53.72 -0.78 17.00
C THR A 370 -54.00 -2.28 17.18
N LYS A 371 -52.87 -3.00 17.15
CA LYS A 371 -52.41 -4.12 18.03
C LYS A 371 -53.03 -5.50 17.83
N SER A 372 -52.19 -6.41 17.34
CA SER A 372 -51.90 -7.67 18.06
C SER A 372 -50.56 -8.25 17.62
N GLU A 373 -49.76 -8.64 18.62
CA GLU A 373 -48.59 -9.49 18.47
C GLU A 373 -49.01 -10.87 17.97
N SER A 374 -48.25 -11.44 17.04
CA SER A 374 -48.12 -12.90 16.97
C SER A 374 -46.75 -13.30 16.44
N SER A 375 -46.14 -14.15 17.25
CA SER A 375 -44.95 -14.96 17.05
C SER A 375 -44.82 -15.55 15.64
N TYR A 376 -43.62 -15.46 15.05
CA TYR A 376 -43.19 -16.40 14.02
C TYR A 376 -41.86 -17.05 14.37
N SER A 377 -41.92 -18.37 14.30
CA SER A 377 -40.93 -19.40 14.50
C SER A 377 -39.76 -19.34 13.52
N VAL A 378 -38.57 -19.61 14.06
CA VAL A 378 -37.32 -19.88 13.33
C VAL A 378 -37.41 -21.24 12.61
N PRO A 379 -37.12 -21.34 11.30
CA PRO A 379 -36.79 -22.61 10.67
C PRO A 379 -35.29 -22.92 10.81
N ALA A 380 -35.02 -24.19 11.10
CA ALA A 380 -33.70 -24.75 11.36
C ALA A 380 -32.74 -24.76 10.15
N LYS A 381 -31.45 -24.67 10.46
CA LYS A 381 -30.30 -24.81 9.56
C LYS A 381 -30.26 -26.19 8.88
N PRO A 382 -29.86 -26.30 7.60
CA PRO A 382 -29.32 -27.54 7.04
C PRO A 382 -27.85 -27.75 7.47
N ALA A 383 -27.48 -29.02 7.62
CA ALA A 383 -26.17 -29.54 8.01
C ALA A 383 -25.08 -29.32 6.92
N PRO A 384 -23.78 -29.35 7.27
CA PRO A 384 -22.70 -28.97 6.35
C PRO A 384 -22.39 -30.09 5.35
N GLU A 385 -22.20 -29.70 4.09
CA GLU A 385 -21.66 -30.54 3.03
C GLU A 385 -20.15 -30.76 3.20
N LYS A 386 -19.71 -31.93 2.75
CA LYS A 386 -18.40 -32.53 2.96
C LYS A 386 -17.28 -31.78 2.23
N GLU A 387 -16.16 -31.67 2.93
CA GLU A 387 -14.86 -31.19 2.45
C GLU A 387 -14.37 -31.99 1.23
N ASN A 388 -13.94 -31.27 0.18
CA ASN A 388 -13.15 -31.82 -0.91
C ASN A 388 -11.67 -31.70 -0.54
N GLU A 389 -11.00 -32.83 -0.32
CA GLU A 389 -9.53 -32.92 -0.23
C GLU A 389 -8.90 -32.67 -1.62
N PRO A 390 -7.76 -31.95 -1.70
CA PRO A 390 -6.97 -31.88 -2.93
C PRO A 390 -6.17 -33.17 -3.15
N LEU A 391 -6.35 -33.75 -4.34
CA LEU A 391 -5.58 -34.86 -4.90
C LEU A 391 -4.08 -34.55 -4.90
N ASN A 392 -3.31 -35.27 -4.07
CA ASN A 392 -1.87 -35.40 -4.22
C ASN A 392 -1.54 -36.89 -4.39
N MET A 393 -1.27 -37.30 -5.64
CA MET A 393 -0.82 -38.66 -5.95
C MET A 393 0.70 -38.69 -6.04
N GLU A 394 1.37 -39.09 -4.97
CA GLU A 394 2.64 -39.81 -5.06
C GLU A 394 2.52 -41.12 -4.27
N LYS A 395 2.53 -42.23 -5.00
CA LYS A 395 2.53 -43.59 -4.43
C LYS A 395 3.90 -43.89 -3.84
N THR A 396 3.98 -43.99 -2.52
CA THR A 396 5.06 -44.73 -1.84
C THR A 396 4.54 -46.11 -1.40
N VAL A 397 5.19 -47.16 -1.88
CA VAL A 397 5.02 -48.54 -1.41
C VAL A 397 6.27 -48.93 -0.60
N ASN A 398 6.03 -49.50 0.59
CA ASN A 398 6.97 -50.11 1.54
C ASN A 398 7.89 -49.15 2.31
N GLY A 399 7.41 -48.77 3.50
CA GLY A 399 8.13 -47.95 4.47
C GLY A 399 9.49 -48.52 4.87
N GLN A 400 10.52 -47.71 4.62
CA GLN A 400 11.77 -47.56 5.37
C GLN A 400 12.47 -46.27 4.86
N PRO A 401 13.13 -45.47 5.72
CA PRO A 401 13.71 -44.19 5.31
C PRO A 401 14.99 -44.39 4.47
N ALA A 402 15.06 -43.75 3.30
CA ALA A 402 16.25 -43.75 2.45
C ALA A 402 17.32 -42.79 3.00
N SER A 403 18.56 -43.27 3.11
CA SER A 403 19.74 -42.48 3.52
C SER A 403 20.27 -41.62 2.35
N PRO A 404 20.86 -40.44 2.62
CA PRO A 404 21.34 -39.54 1.56
C PRO A 404 22.61 -40.08 0.87
N PRO A 405 22.77 -39.87 -0.45
CA PRO A 405 23.94 -40.37 -1.18
C PRO A 405 25.19 -39.51 -0.89
N GLN A 406 26.29 -40.19 -0.55
CA GLN A 406 27.64 -39.61 -0.48
C GLN A 406 28.25 -39.55 -1.89
N ILE A 407 28.79 -38.40 -2.28
CA ILE A 407 29.62 -38.26 -3.49
C ILE A 407 31.03 -37.81 -3.09
N ARG A 408 32.02 -38.56 -3.58
CA ARG A 408 33.46 -38.35 -3.35
C ARG A 408 34.03 -37.27 -4.29
N PRO A 409 35.11 -36.57 -3.88
CA PRO A 409 35.69 -35.46 -4.62
C PRO A 409 36.69 -35.96 -5.66
N GLU A 410 36.62 -35.45 -6.90
CA GLU A 410 37.76 -35.19 -7.82
C GLU A 410 37.24 -34.95 -9.24
N ALA A 411 37.34 -33.70 -9.72
CA ALA A 411 37.68 -33.31 -11.09
C ALA A 411 37.62 -31.79 -11.20
N ILE A 412 38.81 -31.18 -11.03
CA ILE A 412 39.09 -29.77 -11.29
C ILE A 412 39.00 -29.55 -12.81
N LEU A 413 38.22 -28.57 -13.25
CA LEU A 413 38.47 -27.90 -14.53
C LEU A 413 38.21 -26.41 -14.39
N ASP A 414 39.33 -25.70 -14.50
CA ASP A 414 39.55 -24.27 -14.46
C ASP A 414 39.15 -23.65 -15.80
N THR A 415 38.29 -22.63 -15.77
CA THR A 415 38.13 -21.69 -16.89
C THR A 415 37.94 -20.28 -16.34
N THR A 416 39.04 -19.64 -15.98
CA THR A 416 39.17 -18.19 -15.79
C THR A 416 38.72 -17.40 -17.03
N LEU A 417 37.89 -16.38 -16.81
CA LEU A 417 37.54 -15.33 -17.75
C LEU A 417 38.72 -14.36 -17.98
N PRO A 418 38.96 -13.83 -19.19
CA PRO A 418 39.98 -12.81 -19.40
C PRO A 418 39.44 -11.39 -19.08
N HIS A 419 40.17 -10.69 -18.21
CA HIS A 419 40.03 -9.26 -17.92
C HIS A 419 40.49 -8.40 -19.11
N ASN A 420 39.65 -7.44 -19.52
CA ASN A 420 40.04 -6.32 -20.38
C ASN A 420 40.79 -5.26 -19.56
N LYS A 421 42.04 -4.96 -19.95
CA LYS A 421 42.81 -3.77 -19.53
C LYS A 421 42.60 -2.64 -20.55
N PRO A 422 42.57 -1.36 -20.11
CA PRO A 422 42.66 -0.21 -21.02
C PRO A 422 44.12 0.03 -21.43
N GLY A 423 44.34 0.30 -22.72
CA GLY A 423 45.66 0.60 -23.28
C GLY A 423 46.00 2.09 -23.17
N ASP A 424 47.14 2.36 -22.54
CA ASP A 424 47.95 3.56 -22.76
C ASP A 424 48.69 3.45 -24.10
N GLY A 425 48.84 4.56 -24.82
CA GLY A 425 49.65 4.61 -26.03
C GLY A 425 49.55 5.94 -26.79
N SER A 426 50.25 6.95 -26.29
CA SER A 426 50.59 8.19 -27.00
C SER A 426 51.65 7.98 -28.08
N SER A 427 51.66 8.89 -29.08
CA SER A 427 52.76 9.31 -29.97
C SER A 427 53.33 8.30 -30.97
N LEU A 428 53.04 8.49 -32.27
CA LEU A 428 53.78 9.32 -33.24
C LEU A 428 53.03 9.40 -34.57
#